data_AF-A0A1J0VZA9-F1
#
_entry.id   AF-A0A1J0VZA9-F1
#
_cell.length_a   1.000
_cell.length_b   1.000
_cell.length_c   1.000
_cell.angle_alpha   90.00
_cell.angle_beta   90.00
_cell.angle_gamma   90.00
#
_symmetry.space_group_name_H-M   'P 1'
#
loop_
_entity.id
_entity.type
_entity.pdbx_description
1 polymer ?
#
loop_
_entity_poly.entity_id
_entity_poly.type
_entity_poly.pdbx_seq_one_letter_code
_entity_poly.pdbx_strand_id
1 'polypeptide(L)'
;MSKKALSVATLVLGATLTMTGLANAEPNGDPAKYADFTASFVEYTDPAALDAAANGKYIIISPKGTTTTIACRGTGTDVEIYDCMQEDEFGWFPLRKIDTPLGAAWSSL
;
A
#
# COMPACT_ATOMS: atom_id res chain seq x y z
N MET A 1 20.34 28.07 -58.77
CA MET A 1 18.98 27.53 -58.61
C MET A 1 19.06 26.30 -57.70
N SER A 2 18.69 26.42 -56.43
CA SER A 2 17.95 25.40 -55.65
C SER A 2 17.74 25.91 -54.23
N LYS A 3 16.47 26.11 -53.86
CA LYS A 3 15.97 26.48 -52.53
C LYS A 3 15.60 25.18 -51.81
N LYS A 4 16.12 24.92 -50.61
CA LYS A 4 15.54 23.95 -49.64
C LYS A 4 15.89 24.44 -48.23
N ALA A 5 15.07 25.29 -47.61
CA ALA A 5 13.87 24.94 -46.83
C ALA A 5 14.20 24.18 -45.53
N LEU A 6 14.40 25.00 -44.49
CA LEU A 6 13.85 24.92 -43.13
C LEU A 6 13.32 23.56 -42.63
N SER A 7 13.89 23.05 -41.54
CA SER A 7 13.20 22.22 -40.54
C SER A 7 13.98 22.26 -39.23
N VAL A 8 13.61 23.18 -38.34
CA VAL A 8 14.04 23.19 -36.95
C VAL A 8 12.98 22.40 -36.18
N ALA A 9 13.31 21.16 -35.81
CA ALA A 9 12.49 20.35 -34.92
C ALA A 9 12.91 20.66 -33.47
N THR A 10 12.15 21.53 -32.80
CA THR A 10 12.27 21.78 -31.36
C THR A 10 11.71 20.56 -30.63
N LEU A 11 12.59 19.68 -30.15
CA LEU A 11 12.21 18.62 -29.21
C LEU A 11 11.86 19.25 -27.87
N VAL A 12 10.56 19.41 -27.60
CA VAL A 12 10.05 19.66 -26.26
C VAL A 12 10.15 18.32 -25.51
N LEU A 13 11.25 18.11 -24.79
CA LEU A 13 11.35 17.04 -23.80
C LEU A 13 10.48 17.46 -22.60
N GLY A 14 9.19 17.12 -22.70
CA GLY A 14 8.27 17.19 -21.58
C GLY A 14 8.76 16.30 -20.45
N ALA A 15 8.81 16.88 -19.25
CA ALA A 15 9.11 16.17 -18.01
C ALA A 15 8.07 15.06 -17.79
N THR A 16 8.39 13.84 -18.22
CA THR A 16 7.73 12.65 -17.69
C THR A 16 8.37 12.39 -16.35
N LEU A 17 7.67 12.76 -15.27
CA LEU A 17 7.93 12.19 -13.95
C LEU A 17 7.97 10.67 -14.14
N THR A 18 9.16 10.10 -14.03
CA THR A 18 9.29 8.68 -13.74
C THR A 18 8.70 8.52 -12.34
N MET A 19 7.38 8.32 -12.27
CA MET A 19 6.79 7.56 -11.18
C MET A 19 7.51 6.23 -11.27
N THR A 20 8.60 6.09 -10.50
CA THR A 20 9.14 4.80 -10.15
C THR A 20 7.93 4.00 -9.72
N GLY A 21 7.56 3.00 -10.52
CA GLY A 21 6.50 2.09 -10.19
C GLY A 21 6.82 1.61 -8.79
N LEU A 22 6.09 2.15 -7.81
CA LEU A 22 5.97 1.53 -6.51
C LEU A 22 5.55 0.12 -6.89
N ALA A 23 6.45 -0.84 -6.67
CA ALA A 23 6.14 -2.25 -6.71
C ALA A 23 5.12 -2.48 -5.59
N ASN A 24 3.89 -2.03 -5.83
CA ASN A 24 2.73 -2.39 -5.07
C ASN A 24 2.52 -3.84 -5.46
N ALA A 25 2.73 -4.75 -4.50
CA ALA A 25 2.23 -6.11 -4.59
C ALA A 25 0.84 -6.05 -5.23
N GLU A 26 0.65 -6.79 -6.32
CA GLU A 26 -0.52 -6.66 -7.19
C GLU A 26 -1.79 -6.54 -6.33
N PRO A 27 -2.56 -5.45 -6.47
CA PRO A 27 -3.81 -5.29 -5.74
C PRO A 27 -4.65 -6.50 -6.12
N ASN A 28 -4.87 -7.35 -5.12
CA ASN A 28 -5.67 -8.56 -5.20
C ASN A 28 -6.75 -8.47 -6.28
N GLY A 29 -6.56 -9.15 -7.42
CA GLY A 29 -7.44 -8.99 -8.59
C GLY A 29 -8.90 -9.41 -8.35
N ASP A 30 -9.17 -10.04 -7.20
CA ASP A 30 -10.49 -10.38 -6.70
C ASP A 30 -10.65 -9.88 -5.25
N PRO A 31 -11.40 -8.78 -5.01
CA PRO A 31 -11.52 -8.18 -3.69
C PRO A 31 -12.14 -9.10 -2.63
N ALA A 32 -12.79 -10.20 -3.02
CA ALA A 32 -13.38 -11.16 -2.07
C ALA A 32 -12.37 -12.20 -1.55
N LYS A 33 -11.18 -12.29 -2.14
CA LYS A 33 -10.14 -13.24 -1.73
C LYS A 33 -9.18 -12.61 -0.73
N TYR A 34 -8.52 -13.45 0.05
CA TYR A 34 -7.41 -13.00 0.89
C TYR A 34 -6.15 -12.84 0.04
N ALA A 35 -5.45 -11.73 0.24
CA ALA A 35 -4.12 -11.49 -0.30
C ALA A 35 -3.21 -10.95 0.79
N ASP A 36 -1.90 -11.10 0.60
CA ASP A 36 -0.89 -10.57 1.51
C ASP A 36 -0.80 -9.04 1.38
N PHE A 37 -1.07 -8.34 2.47
CA PHE A 37 -0.96 -6.89 2.59
C PHE A 37 0.13 -6.47 3.56
N THR A 38 0.99 -7.37 4.06
CA THR A 38 1.98 -7.10 5.13
C THR A 38 2.83 -5.85 4.84
N ALA A 39 3.29 -5.68 3.60
CA ALA A 39 4.07 -4.51 3.20
C ALA A 39 3.29 -3.18 3.22
N SER A 40 1.97 -3.22 3.30
CA SER A 40 1.08 -2.06 3.44
C SER A 40 0.87 -1.66 4.90
N PHE A 41 1.39 -2.42 5.86
CA PHE A 41 1.30 -2.14 7.28
C PHE A 41 2.60 -1.55 7.84
N VAL A 42 2.44 -0.73 8.87
CA VAL A 42 3.52 -0.28 9.75
C VAL A 42 3.13 -0.60 11.20
N GLU A 43 4.11 -1.03 11.99
CA GLU A 43 3.88 -1.32 13.40
C GLU A 43 3.61 -0.03 14.17
N TYR A 44 2.63 -0.05 15.08
CA TYR A 44 2.26 1.14 15.88
C TYR A 44 3.41 1.73 16.72
N THR A 45 4.41 0.91 17.06
CA THR A 45 5.59 1.33 17.84
C THR A 45 6.68 1.96 16.96
N ASP A 46 6.59 1.83 15.64
CA ASP A 46 7.54 2.40 14.69
C ASP A 46 7.28 3.91 14.52
N PRO A 47 8.31 4.78 14.51
CA PRO A 47 8.14 6.19 14.22
C PRO A 47 7.40 6.50 12.91
N ALA A 48 7.50 5.63 11.90
CA ALA A 48 6.78 5.74 10.64
C ALA A 48 5.25 5.63 10.79
N ALA A 49 4.75 5.12 11.93
CA ALA A 49 3.31 5.08 12.22
C ALA A 49 2.67 6.48 12.27
N LEU A 50 3.44 7.51 12.64
CA LEU A 50 2.95 8.89 12.71
C LEU A 50 2.51 9.43 11.35
N ASP A 51 3.18 9.02 10.28
CA ASP A 51 2.91 9.45 8.92
C ASP A 51 2.29 8.32 8.07
N ALA A 52 1.84 7.22 8.68
CA ALA A 52 1.35 6.04 7.98
C ALA A 52 0.24 6.38 6.96
N ALA A 53 -0.80 7.07 7.43
CA ALA A 53 -1.93 7.46 6.60
C ALA A 53 -1.51 8.37 5.43
N ALA A 54 -0.58 9.31 5.67
CA ALA A 54 -0.05 10.19 4.64
C ALA A 54 0.76 9.44 3.57
N ASN A 55 1.36 8.31 3.94
CA ASN A 55 2.11 7.42 3.06
C ASN A 55 1.27 6.28 2.46
N GLY A 56 -0.05 6.29 2.67
CA GLY A 56 -0.95 5.22 2.19
C GLY A 56 -0.71 3.87 2.87
N LYS A 57 -0.21 3.88 4.10
CA LYS A 57 0.01 2.70 4.93
C LYS A 57 -1.05 2.59 6.02
N TYR A 58 -1.32 1.35 6.42
CA TYR A 58 -2.17 1.00 7.55
C TYR A 58 -1.32 0.76 8.80
N ILE A 59 -1.91 0.93 9.97
CA ILE A 59 -1.23 0.66 11.23
C ILE A 59 -1.65 -0.72 11.75
N ILE A 60 -0.69 -1.53 12.21
CA ILE A 60 -0.94 -2.80 12.92
C ILE A 60 -0.62 -2.65 14.42
N ILE A 61 -1.56 -3.11 15.24
CA ILE A 61 -1.45 -3.20 16.71
C ILE A 61 -1.61 -4.66 17.08
N SER A 62 -0.50 -5.40 17.04
CA SER A 62 -0.44 -6.82 17.32
C SER A 62 0.91 -7.17 17.94
N PRO A 63 1.01 -8.17 18.82
CA PRO A 63 2.29 -8.65 19.35
C PRO A 63 3.28 -9.09 18.28
N LYS A 64 2.80 -9.45 17.09
CA LYS A 64 3.64 -9.86 15.96
C LYS A 64 4.03 -8.70 15.03
N GLY A 65 3.45 -7.51 15.21
CA GLY A 65 3.73 -6.35 14.35
C GLY A 65 3.59 -6.70 12.88
N THR A 66 4.61 -6.38 12.07
CA THR A 66 4.70 -6.76 10.64
C THR A 66 5.65 -7.94 10.40
N THR A 67 6.02 -8.69 11.44
CA THR A 67 6.98 -9.81 11.33
C THR A 67 6.35 -11.09 10.77
N THR A 68 5.03 -11.18 10.79
CA THR A 68 4.26 -12.29 10.23
C THR A 68 3.26 -11.78 9.19
N THR A 69 2.75 -12.71 8.38
CA THR A 69 1.84 -12.41 7.27
C THR A 69 0.55 -11.77 7.78
N ILE A 70 0.20 -10.63 7.19
CA ILE A 70 -1.10 -9.96 7.36
C ILE A 70 -1.86 -10.09 6.06
N ALA A 71 -2.94 -10.86 6.07
CA ALA A 71 -3.76 -11.10 4.90
C ALA A 71 -5.12 -10.40 5.04
N CYS A 72 -5.53 -9.66 4.01
CA CYS A 72 -6.80 -8.96 4.00
C CYS A 72 -7.58 -9.25 2.73
N ARG A 73 -8.88 -9.00 2.78
CA ARG A 73 -9.73 -8.84 1.59
C ARG A 73 -9.72 -7.39 1.14
N GLY A 74 -10.22 -7.14 -0.07
CA GLY A 74 -10.13 -5.86 -0.75
C GLY A 74 -8.91 -5.77 -1.66
N THR A 75 -8.79 -4.65 -2.37
CA THR A 75 -7.68 -4.38 -3.29
C THR A 75 -6.72 -3.32 -2.76
N GLY A 76 -7.11 -2.58 -1.72
CA GLY A 76 -6.35 -1.46 -1.17
C GLY A 76 -6.40 -0.19 -2.04
N THR A 77 -7.01 -0.26 -3.22
CA THR A 77 -7.16 0.85 -4.17
C THR A 77 -8.63 1.22 -4.34
N ASP A 78 -9.36 0.42 -5.12
CA ASP A 78 -10.76 0.63 -5.47
C ASP A 78 -11.70 0.09 -4.38
N VAL A 79 -11.26 -0.95 -3.68
CA VAL A 79 -11.95 -1.53 -2.53
C VAL A 79 -11.00 -1.47 -1.34
N GLU A 80 -11.34 -0.66 -0.34
CA GLU A 80 -10.59 -0.57 0.91
C GLU A 80 -10.43 -1.97 1.52
N ILE A 81 -9.29 -2.22 2.17
CA ILE A 81 -9.06 -3.51 2.81
C ILE A 81 -10.07 -3.76 3.94
N TYR A 82 -10.51 -5.01 4.05
CA TYR A 82 -11.44 -5.46 5.08
C TYR A 82 -11.17 -6.92 5.48
N ASP A 83 -11.83 -7.39 6.55
CA ASP A 83 -11.68 -8.76 7.10
C ASP A 83 -10.20 -9.17 7.29
N CYS A 84 -9.32 -8.31 7.78
CA CYS A 84 -7.91 -8.67 7.91
C CYS A 84 -7.68 -9.79 8.94
N MET A 85 -6.72 -10.65 8.65
CA MET A 85 -6.24 -11.76 9.47
C MET A 85 -4.71 -11.67 9.58
N GLN A 86 -4.16 -12.19 10.66
CA GLN A 86 -2.72 -12.31 10.82
C GLN A 86 -2.35 -13.73 11.22
N GLU A 87 -1.20 -14.19 10.71
CA GLU A 87 -0.63 -15.49 11.02
C GLU A 87 0.25 -15.41 12.28
N ASP A 88 0.16 -16.43 13.14
CA ASP A 88 1.08 -16.69 14.24
C ASP A 88 1.47 -18.18 14.32
N GLU A 89 2.13 -18.56 15.41
CA GLU A 89 2.57 -19.93 15.67
C GLU A 89 1.43 -20.95 15.84
N PHE A 90 0.21 -20.49 16.08
CA PHE A 90 -0.99 -21.29 16.30
C PHE A 90 -1.98 -21.24 15.14
N GLY A 91 -1.78 -20.36 14.17
CA GLY A 91 -2.54 -20.27 12.92
C GLY A 91 -2.95 -18.84 12.58
N TRP A 92 -4.12 -18.70 11.95
CA TRP A 92 -4.64 -17.39 11.55
C TRP A 92 -5.65 -16.87 12.58
N PHE A 93 -5.50 -15.62 13.01
CA PHE A 93 -6.44 -14.94 13.89
C PHE A 93 -6.96 -13.63 13.26
N PRO A 94 -8.20 -13.23 13.56
CA PRO A 94 -8.79 -12.04 12.99
C PRO A 94 -8.24 -10.77 13.62
N LEU A 95 -8.09 -9.74 12.80
CA LEU A 95 -7.80 -8.37 13.21
C LEU A 95 -9.08 -7.54 13.17
N ARG A 96 -9.25 -6.68 14.17
CA ARG A 96 -10.35 -5.72 14.26
C ARG A 96 -9.87 -4.35 13.78
N LYS A 97 -10.62 -3.74 12.86
CA LYS A 97 -10.42 -2.34 12.49
C LYS A 97 -10.87 -1.43 13.64
N ILE A 98 -10.03 -0.50 14.05
CA ILE A 98 -10.29 0.52 15.06
C ILE A 98 -9.87 1.90 14.54
N ASP A 99 -10.51 2.95 15.05
CA ASP A 99 -10.10 4.33 14.76
C ASP A 99 -9.14 4.82 15.85
N THR A 100 -8.05 5.46 15.43
CA THR A 100 -7.07 6.07 16.32
C THR A 100 -6.82 7.53 15.91
N PRO A 101 -6.19 8.36 16.76
CA PRO A 101 -5.76 9.69 16.36
C PRO A 101 -4.80 9.71 15.16
N LEU A 102 -4.14 8.58 14.84
CA LEU A 102 -3.25 8.42 13.70
C LEU A 102 -3.97 7.86 12.45
N GLY A 103 -5.28 7.66 12.53
CA GLY A 103 -6.09 7.04 11.47
C GLY A 103 -6.52 5.62 11.80
N ALA A 104 -7.02 4.90 10.79
CA ALA A 104 -7.50 3.54 10.96
C ALA A 104 -6.34 2.57 11.26
N ALA A 105 -6.50 1.77 12.30
CA ALA A 105 -5.56 0.72 12.68
C ALA A 105 -6.25 -0.64 12.72
N TRP A 106 -5.46 -1.70 12.55
CA TRP A 106 -5.89 -3.08 12.66
C TRP A 106 -5.29 -3.67 13.92
N SER A 107 -6.13 -4.23 14.77
CA SER A 107 -5.78 -4.62 16.13
C SER A 107 -6.09 -6.09 16.39
N SER A 108 -5.21 -6.79 17.10
CA SER A 108 -5.48 -8.13 17.62
C SER A 108 -6.29 -8.12 18.92
N LEU A 109 -6.77 -6.95 19.37
CA LEU A 109 -7.50 -6.71 20.62
C LEU A 109 -9.03 -6.62 20.41
#